data_AF-A0A2V3J230-F1
#
_entry.id   AF-A0A2V3J230-F1
#
_cell.length_a   1.000
_cell.length_b   1.000
_cell.length_c   1.000
_cell.angle_alpha   90.00
_cell.angle_beta   90.00
_cell.angle_gamma   90.00
#
_symmetry.space_group_name_H-M   'P 1'
#
loop_
_entity.id
_entity.type
_entity.pdbx_description
1 polymer ?
#
loop_
_entity_poly.entity_id
_entity_poly.type
_entity_poly.pdbx_seq_one_letter_code
_entity_poly.pdbx_strand_id
1 'polypeptide(L)'
;MSGISKPAVVIDNGSGRCKTGIAGEDCPKAVFPAVIGKPKQKGIMVGTGQKDEYVGDTAMARRGVLIIKYPLEHGIVTNWDDMEKIWHHAFYSELRVDPAEHPVLLTEAPSTRRTTVSV
;
A
#
# COMPACT_ATOMS: atom_id res chain seq x y z
N MET A 1 -17.31 -27.21 10.85
CA MET A 1 -16.06 -26.56 10.40
C MET A 1 -15.60 -25.66 11.51
N SER A 2 -14.43 -25.89 12.10
CA SER A 2 -13.95 -25.13 13.27
C SER A 2 -13.75 -23.66 12.89
N GLY A 3 -14.57 -22.78 13.46
CA GLY A 3 -14.58 -21.34 13.22
C GLY A 3 -13.41 -20.61 13.90
N ILE A 4 -12.18 -20.89 13.47
CA ILE A 4 -11.04 -20.05 13.81
C ILE A 4 -10.90 -19.03 12.69
N SER A 5 -11.25 -17.78 12.99
CA SER A 5 -10.98 -16.64 12.12
C SER A 5 -9.47 -16.58 11.81
N LYS A 6 -9.08 -16.38 10.55
CA LYS A 6 -7.66 -16.20 10.20
C LYS A 6 -7.12 -14.98 10.96
N PRO A 7 -5.83 -14.98 11.35
CA PRO A 7 -5.24 -13.86 12.07
C PRO A 7 -5.38 -12.55 11.27
N ALA A 8 -5.59 -11.43 11.97
CA ALA A 8 -5.78 -10.15 11.32
C ALA A 8 -4.53 -9.70 10.55
N VAL A 9 -4.72 -9.04 9.42
CA VAL A 9 -3.68 -8.28 8.74
C VAL A 9 -3.57 -6.91 9.43
N VAL A 10 -2.35 -6.51 9.77
CA VAL A 10 -2.05 -5.20 10.37
C VAL A 10 -1.32 -4.35 9.34
N ILE A 11 -1.87 -3.19 8.99
CA ILE A 11 -1.26 -2.23 8.06
C ILE A 11 -1.07 -0.88 8.76
N ASP A 12 0.20 -0.48 8.88
CA ASP A 12 0.59 0.85 9.34
C ASP A 12 0.83 1.79 8.15
N ASN A 13 -0.09 2.76 7.96
CA ASN A 13 -0.10 3.66 6.81
C ASN A 13 0.82 4.88 7.03
N GLY A 14 2.13 4.67 7.08
CA GLY A 14 3.09 5.76 7.19
C GLY A 14 3.23 6.58 5.91
N SER A 15 3.33 7.91 6.03
CA SER A 15 3.49 8.82 4.88
C SER A 15 4.75 8.58 4.05
N GLY A 16 5.82 8.08 4.67
CA GLY A 16 7.03 7.66 3.96
C GLY A 16 7.04 6.16 3.61
N ARG A 17 6.67 5.32 4.58
CA ARG A 17 6.74 3.85 4.45
C ARG A 17 5.48 3.20 5.00
N CYS A 18 4.91 2.29 4.23
CA CYS A 18 3.90 1.36 4.69
C CYS A 18 4.59 0.17 5.39
N LYS A 19 4.04 -0.27 6.52
CA LYS A 19 4.45 -1.51 7.18
C LYS A 19 3.26 -2.44 7.23
N THR A 20 3.46 -3.71 6.95
CA THR A 20 2.38 -4.69 6.94
C THR A 20 2.84 -6.02 7.52
N GLY A 21 1.94 -6.72 8.22
CA GLY A 21 2.23 -7.98 8.89
C GLY A 21 0.97 -8.71 9.34
N ILE A 22 1.17 -9.85 10.00
CA ILE A 22 0.08 -10.66 10.54
C ILE A 22 0.05 -10.52 12.06
N ALA A 23 -1.15 -10.35 12.63
CA ALA A 23 -1.34 -10.23 14.06
C ALA A 23 -0.77 -11.46 14.80
N GLY A 24 -0.01 -11.21 15.86
CA GLY A 24 0.69 -12.24 16.64
C GLY A 24 2.15 -12.43 16.27
N GLU A 25 2.66 -11.76 15.22
CA GLU A 25 4.08 -11.74 14.88
C GLU A 25 4.81 -10.58 15.57
N ASP A 26 6.10 -10.78 15.89
CA ASP A 26 6.92 -9.81 16.63
C ASP A 26 7.35 -8.59 15.79
N CYS A 27 7.31 -8.70 14.47
CA CYS A 27 7.74 -7.67 13.54
C CYS A 27 6.88 -7.65 12.27
N PRO A 28 6.81 -6.51 11.54
CA PRO A 28 6.11 -6.49 10.27
C PRO A 28 6.80 -7.41 9.25
N LYS A 29 6.01 -8.16 8.48
CA LYS A 29 6.53 -8.99 7.37
C LYS A 29 7.19 -8.17 6.28
N ALA A 30 6.63 -6.99 6.01
CA ALA A 30 7.14 -6.11 4.98
C ALA A 30 7.09 -4.66 5.42
N VAL A 31 8.09 -3.91 4.95
CA VAL A 31 8.17 -2.46 5.09
C VAL A 31 8.62 -1.91 3.75
N PHE A 32 7.78 -1.11 3.08
CA PHE A 32 8.06 -0.59 1.75
C PHE A 32 7.68 0.89 1.61
N PRO A 33 8.28 1.65 0.68
CA PRO A 33 7.90 3.04 0.41
C PRO A 33 6.43 3.17 0.00
N ALA A 34 5.66 4.07 0.62
CA ALA A 34 4.26 4.29 0.26
C ALA A 34 4.16 5.21 -0.98
N VAL A 35 4.59 4.71 -2.15
CA VAL A 35 4.68 5.51 -3.39
C VAL A 35 4.13 4.79 -4.61
N ILE A 36 3.59 5.58 -5.54
CA ILE A 36 3.20 5.17 -6.89
C ILE A 36 4.13 5.85 -7.89
N GLY A 37 4.67 5.08 -8.83
CA GLY A 37 5.51 5.56 -9.92
C GLY A 37 4.81 5.38 -11.26
N LYS A 38 4.65 6.49 -12.02
CA LYS A 38 4.09 6.47 -13.38
C LYS A 38 5.16 6.85 -14.41
N PRO A 39 5.30 6.18 -15.56
CA PRO A 39 6.30 6.54 -16.57
C PRO A 39 6.18 8.00 -17.03
N LYS A 40 7.31 8.73 -17.07
CA LYS A 40 7.35 10.12 -17.56
C LYS A 40 6.96 10.24 -19.02
N GLN A 41 7.36 9.26 -19.84
CA GLN A 41 6.99 9.16 -21.25
C GLN A 41 6.64 7.71 -21.56
N LYS A 42 5.57 7.52 -22.33
CA LYS A 42 5.18 6.21 -22.85
C LYS A 42 6.28 5.71 -23.80
N GLY A 43 6.67 4.44 -23.68
CA GLY A 43 7.64 3.81 -24.59
C GLY A 43 9.11 3.88 -24.17
N ILE A 44 9.52 4.62 -23.13
CA ILE A 44 10.93 4.61 -22.66
C ILE A 44 11.35 3.24 -22.11
N MET A 45 10.41 2.51 -21.49
CA MET A 45 10.68 1.23 -20.85
C MET A 45 10.53 0.06 -21.83
N VAL A 46 11.33 0.04 -22.90
CA VAL A 46 11.38 -1.11 -23.83
C VAL A 46 12.15 -2.26 -23.16
N GLY A 47 11.51 -3.44 -23.05
CA GLY A 47 12.17 -4.69 -22.64
C GLY A 47 11.95 -5.18 -21.21
N THR A 48 11.36 -4.39 -20.30
CA THR A 48 11.16 -4.81 -18.88
C THR A 48 9.73 -5.18 -18.50
N GLY A 49 8.85 -5.41 -19.48
CA GLY A 49 7.40 -5.50 -19.26
C GLY A 49 6.85 -4.12 -18.89
N GLN A 50 6.29 -3.40 -19.87
CA GLN A 50 5.71 -2.09 -19.61
C GLN A 50 4.53 -2.25 -18.65
N LYS A 51 4.71 -1.81 -17.41
CA LYS A 51 3.60 -1.54 -16.50
C LYS A 51 3.25 -0.06 -16.60
N ASP A 52 1.95 0.23 -16.60
CA ASP A 52 1.45 1.59 -16.52
C ASP A 52 1.83 2.26 -15.20
N GLU A 53 1.99 1.47 -14.13
CA GLU A 53 2.27 1.94 -12.79
C GLU A 53 3.19 0.96 -12.03
N TYR A 54 4.00 1.52 -11.14
CA TYR A 54 4.89 0.79 -10.23
C TYR A 54 4.58 1.20 -8.79
N VAL A 55 4.75 0.28 -7.85
CA VAL A 55 4.48 0.52 -6.43
C VAL A 55 5.74 0.23 -5.61
N GLY A 56 5.93 0.96 -4.50
CA GLY A 56 6.93 0.64 -3.49
C GLY A 56 8.37 0.72 -3.99
N ASP A 57 9.19 -0.25 -3.59
CA ASP A 57 10.62 -0.28 -3.93
C ASP A 57 10.84 -0.37 -5.45
N THR A 58 9.93 -0.99 -6.18
CA THR A 58 10.00 -1.10 -7.65
C THR A 58 9.87 0.27 -8.32
N ALA A 59 9.03 1.16 -7.78
CA ALA A 59 8.89 2.53 -8.24
C ALA A 59 10.13 3.36 -7.85
N MET A 60 10.59 3.24 -6.61
CA MET A 60 11.77 3.98 -6.13
C MET A 60 13.05 3.62 -6.88
N ALA A 61 13.25 2.34 -7.20
CA ALA A 61 14.38 1.87 -8.02
C ALA A 61 14.40 2.49 -9.43
N ARG A 62 13.25 3.00 -9.91
CA ARG A 62 13.08 3.58 -11.26
C ARG A 62 12.75 5.07 -11.23
N ARG A 63 12.96 5.76 -10.10
CA ARG A 63 12.60 7.19 -9.90
C ARG A 63 13.18 8.16 -10.93
N GLY A 64 14.27 7.81 -11.61
CA GLY A 64 14.84 8.63 -12.69
C GLY A 64 13.90 8.79 -13.89
N VAL A 65 13.15 7.73 -14.22
CA VAL A 65 12.26 7.67 -15.40
C VAL A 65 10.78 7.68 -15.04
N LEU A 66 10.44 7.62 -13.75
CA LEU A 66 9.08 7.68 -13.25
C LEU A 66 8.78 9.05 -12.60
N ILE A 67 7.53 9.48 -12.70
CA ILE A 67 6.93 10.50 -11.84
C ILE A 67 6.50 9.79 -10.57
N ILE A 68 7.11 10.14 -9.44
CA ILE A 68 6.82 9.56 -8.13
C ILE A 68 5.72 10.38 -7.43
N LYS A 69 4.69 9.71 -6.95
CA LYS A 69 3.57 10.28 -6.20
C LYS A 69 3.45 9.61 -4.83
N TYR A 70 3.03 10.39 -3.84
CA TYR A 70 2.73 9.93 -2.49
C TYR A 70 1.21 10.03 -2.28
N PRO A 71 0.50 8.94 -1.97
CA PRO A 71 -0.95 8.98 -1.73
C PRO A 71 -1.30 9.50 -0.33
N LEU A 72 -0.30 9.65 0.56
CA LEU A 72 -0.46 10.28 1.86
C LEU A 72 0.47 11.49 1.99
N GLU A 73 -0.09 12.59 2.49
CA GLU A 73 0.67 13.78 2.89
C GLU A 73 0.35 14.08 4.36
N HIS A 74 1.40 14.21 5.18
CA HIS A 74 1.27 14.45 6.63
C HIS A 74 0.32 13.46 7.35
N GLY A 75 0.27 12.20 6.88
CA GLY A 75 -0.55 11.14 7.47
C GLY A 75 -2.01 11.16 7.04
N ILE A 76 -2.41 12.06 6.15
CA ILE A 76 -3.75 12.15 5.57
C ILE A 76 -3.69 11.59 4.14
N VAL A 77 -4.63 10.71 3.80
CA VAL A 77 -4.77 10.21 2.42
C VAL A 77 -5.27 11.36 1.54
N THR A 78 -4.48 11.72 0.52
CA THR A 78 -4.80 12.78 -0.46
C THR A 78 -5.28 12.22 -1.80
N ASN A 79 -4.96 10.96 -2.10
CA ASN A 79 -5.43 10.26 -3.29
C ASN A 79 -5.82 8.81 -2.95
N TRP A 80 -7.12 8.54 -2.93
CA TRP A 80 -7.68 7.23 -2.58
C TRP A 80 -7.42 6.16 -3.64
N ASP A 81 -7.44 6.51 -4.94
CA ASP A 81 -7.15 5.56 -6.02
C ASP A 81 -5.69 5.05 -5.94
N ASP A 82 -4.77 5.95 -5.61
CA ASP A 82 -3.37 5.59 -5.43
C ASP A 82 -3.14 4.87 -4.09
N MET A 83 -3.93 5.19 -3.05
CA MET A 83 -3.90 4.47 -1.76
C MET A 83 -4.38 3.02 -1.88
N GLU A 84 -5.44 2.78 -2.66
CA GLU A 84 -5.95 1.43 -2.93
C GLU A 84 -4.88 0.54 -3.53
N LYS A 85 -4.04 1.09 -4.41
CA LYS A 85 -2.91 0.36 -5.01
C LYS A 85 -1.81 0.04 -3.99
N ILE A 86 -1.58 0.91 -3.00
CA ILE A 86 -0.67 0.62 -1.88
C ILE A 86 -1.19 -0.57 -1.07
N TRP A 87 -2.49 -0.60 -0.75
CA TRP A 87 -3.10 -1.72 -0.05
C TRP A 87 -3.11 -3.00 -0.88
N HIS A 88 -3.45 -2.92 -2.17
CA HIS A 88 -3.37 -4.06 -3.07
C HIS A 88 -1.95 -4.64 -3.14
N HIS A 89 -0.93 -3.78 -3.18
CA HIS A 89 0.46 -4.24 -3.12
C HIS A 89 0.78 -4.92 -1.78
N ALA A 90 0.35 -4.35 -0.65
CA ALA A 90 0.51 -4.95 0.67
C ALA A 90 -0.12 -6.34 0.77
N PHE A 91 -1.37 -6.51 0.34
CA PHE A 91 -2.09 -7.77 0.42
C PHE A 91 -1.52 -8.82 -0.54
N TYR A 92 -1.43 -8.51 -1.82
CA TYR A 92 -1.18 -9.53 -2.84
C TYR A 92 0.31 -9.71 -3.18
N SER A 93 1.13 -8.65 -3.06
CA SER A 93 2.56 -8.75 -3.40
C SER A 93 3.39 -9.11 -2.17
N GLU A 94 3.22 -8.36 -1.08
CA GLU A 94 4.04 -8.48 0.12
C GLU A 94 3.57 -9.65 1.01
N LEU A 95 2.30 -9.65 1.41
CA LEU A 95 1.75 -10.67 2.31
C LEU A 95 1.27 -11.95 1.60
N ARG A 96 0.88 -11.83 0.33
CA ARG A 96 0.28 -12.90 -0.49
C ARG A 96 -0.96 -13.53 0.16
N VAL A 97 -1.86 -12.69 0.65
CA VAL A 97 -3.12 -13.09 1.31
C VAL A 97 -4.33 -12.58 0.54
N ASP A 98 -5.47 -13.25 0.70
CA ASP A 98 -6.77 -12.72 0.27
C ASP A 98 -7.36 -11.84 1.40
N PRO A 99 -7.53 -10.52 1.19
CA PRO A 99 -8.12 -9.64 2.21
C PRO A 99 -9.55 -10.04 2.60
N ALA A 100 -10.29 -10.79 1.77
CA ALA A 100 -11.65 -11.24 2.11
C ALA A 100 -11.67 -12.32 3.21
N GLU A 101 -10.55 -13.01 3.44
CA GLU A 101 -10.45 -14.10 4.42
C GLU A 101 -9.87 -13.67 5.78
N HIS A 102 -9.41 -12.41 5.88
CA HIS A 102 -8.71 -11.89 7.04
C HIS A 102 -9.39 -10.61 7.57
N PRO A 103 -9.59 -10.46 8.89
CA PRO A 103 -9.83 -9.15 9.48
C PRO A 103 -8.66 -8.21 9.16
N VAL A 104 -8.92 -6.91 9.00
CA VAL A 104 -7.88 -5.92 8.71
C VAL A 104 -7.90 -4.83 9.77
N LEU A 105 -6.73 -4.56 10.37
CA LEU A 105 -6.48 -3.41 11.23
C LEU A 105 -5.63 -2.40 10.47
N LEU A 106 -6.17 -1.20 10.29
CA LEU A 106 -5.49 -0.07 9.67
C LEU A 106 -5.15 0.98 10.73
N THR A 107 -3.94 1.55 10.66
CA THR A 107 -3.59 2.75 11.45
C THR A 107 -3.90 4.01 10.64
N GLU A 108 -4.34 5.06 11.33
CA GLU A 108 -4.49 6.40 10.80
C GLU A 108 -3.70 7.41 11.64
N ALA A 109 -3.36 8.56 11.06
CA ALA A 109 -2.75 9.63 11.83
C ALA A 109 -3.72 10.19 12.89
N PRO A 110 -3.23 10.67 14.05
CA PRO A 110 -4.07 11.22 15.11
C PRO A 110 -4.99 12.38 14.66
N SER A 111 -4.65 13.06 13.57
CA SER A 111 -5.37 14.21 13.02
C SER A 111 -6.27 13.89 11.82
N THR A 112 -6.48 12.62 11.48
CA THR A 112 -7.41 12.24 10.41
C THR A 112 -8.84 12.61 10.81
N ARG A 113 -9.55 13.37 9.95
CA ARG A 113 -10.95 13.72 10.20
C ARG A 113 -11.84 12.51 9.90
N ARG A 114 -12.68 12.12 10.85
CA ARG A 114 -13.79 11.21 10.55
C ARG A 114 -14.84 11.97 9.74
N THR A 115 -14.98 11.63 8.46
CA THR A 115 -16.16 12.05 7.70
C THR A 115 -17.28 11.10 8.07
N THR A 116 -18.24 11.57 8.88
CA THR A 116 -19.50 10.84 9.07
C THR A 116 -20.25 10.89 7.74
N VAL A 117 -20.22 9.79 7.00
CA VAL A 117 -21.17 9.60 5.89
C VAL A 117 -22.45 9.11 6.54
N SER A 118 -23.39 10.02 6.74
CA SER A 118 -24.77 9.64 7.07
C SER A 118 -25.32 8.93 5.85
N VAL A 119 -25.51 7.61 5.96
CA VAL A 119 -26.34 6.85 5.02
C VAL A 119 -27.82 7.15 5.25
#